data_AF-A0A1G3BVK6-F1
#
_entry.id   AF-A0A1G3BVK6-F1
#
_cell.length_a   1.000
_cell.length_b   1.000
_cell.length_c   1.000
_cell.angle_alpha   90.00
_cell.angle_beta   90.00
_cell.angle_gamma   90.00
#
_symmetry.space_group_name_H-M   'P 1'
#
loop_
_entity.id
_entity.type
_entity.pdbx_description
1 polymer ?
#
loop_
_entity_poly.entity_id
_entity_poly.type
_entity_poly.pdbx_seq_one_letter_code
_entity_poly.pdbx_strand_id
1 'polypeptide(L)'
;MTMNTFFVCPNCGNDKEFKIFTSNFQVIKQSPNLGKRIEESDFLPNLRQDDNYIECPLCFKRYEYDTAAAIGKKYIQTTQIIQK
;
A
#
# COMPACT_ATOMS: atom_id res chain seq x y z
N MET A 1 3.85 1.67 16.05
CA MET A 1 2.50 1.14 15.73
C MET A 1 2.43 0.97 14.23
N THR A 2 2.47 -0.26 13.73
CA THR A 2 2.41 -0.56 12.30
C THR A 2 1.04 -0.09 11.79
N MET A 3 1.03 1.00 11.02
CA MET A 3 -0.22 1.51 10.46
C MET A 3 -0.74 0.47 9.48
N ASN A 4 -1.95 -0.04 9.75
CA ASN A 4 -2.64 -1.05 8.95
C ASN A 4 -3.15 -0.42 7.64
N THR A 5 -2.25 0.26 6.91
CA THR A 5 -2.57 1.06 5.73
C THR A 5 -2.76 0.12 4.55
N PHE A 6 -3.94 0.19 3.96
CA PHE A 6 -4.28 -0.51 2.72
C PHE A 6 -3.95 0.41 1.54
N PHE A 7 -3.44 -0.16 0.45
CA PHE A 7 -3.20 0.55 -0.81
C PHE A 7 -3.95 -0.09 -1.98
N VAL A 8 -4.34 0.76 -2.92
CA VAL A 8 -4.89 0.38 -4.22
C VAL A 8 -4.22 1.24 -5.29
N CYS A 9 -3.90 0.65 -6.43
CA CYS A 9 -3.27 1.34 -7.54
C CYS A 9 -4.36 2.00 -8.38
N PRO A 10 -4.46 3.33 -8.44
CA PRO A 10 -5.50 4.00 -9.24
C PRO A 10 -5.32 3.77 -10.75
N ASN A 11 -4.12 3.39 -11.21
CA ASN A 11 -3.84 3.17 -12.63
C ASN A 11 -4.26 1.78 -13.13
N CYS A 12 -4.08 0.71 -12.35
CA CYS A 12 -4.34 -0.66 -12.81
C CYS A 12 -5.24 -1.50 -11.88
N GLY A 13 -5.76 -0.90 -10.79
CA GLY A 13 -6.66 -1.58 -9.86
C GLY A 13 -5.99 -2.60 -8.94
N ASN A 14 -4.67 -2.78 -9.01
CA ASN A 14 -3.96 -3.68 -8.09
C ASN A 14 -4.18 -3.28 -6.63
N ASP A 15 -4.59 -4.22 -5.80
CA ASP A 15 -4.86 -4.04 -4.37
C ASP A 15 -4.25 -5.18 -3.51
N LYS A 16 -3.34 -5.97 -4.10
CA LYS A 16 -2.79 -7.19 -3.50
C LYS A 16 -1.36 -7.07 -3.00
N GLU A 17 -0.48 -6.39 -3.73
CA GLU A 17 0.94 -6.31 -3.38
C GLU A 17 1.52 -4.93 -3.73
N PHE A 18 2.34 -4.39 -2.84
CA PHE A 18 3.02 -3.11 -3.05
C PHE A 18 4.42 -3.12 -2.44
N LYS A 19 5.32 -2.35 -3.06
CA LYS A 19 6.61 -2.00 -2.47
C LYS A 19 6.46 -0.63 -1.80
N ILE A 20 6.94 -0.51 -0.58
CA ILE A 20 6.94 0.72 0.21
C ILE A 20 8.38 1.21 0.30
N PHE A 21 8.58 2.47 -0.07
CA PHE A 21 9.85 3.18 0.04
C PHE A 21 9.64 4.38 0.95
N THR A 22 10.06 4.24 2.20
CA THR A 22 10.08 5.29 3.24
C THR A 22 11.51 5.42 3.75
N SER A 23 11.72 5.68 5.05
CA SER A 23 13.02 5.45 5.70
C SER A 23 13.52 4.00 5.55
N ASN A 24 12.59 3.05 5.37
CA ASN A 24 12.87 1.65 5.06
C ASN A 24 12.17 1.22 3.76
N PHE A 25 12.76 0.22 3.12
CA PHE A 25 12.13 -0.56 2.06
C PHE A 25 11.38 -1.76 2.66
N GLN A 26 10.16 -1.98 2.19
CA GLN A 26 9.35 -3.12 2.59
C GLN A 26 8.47 -3.57 1.42
N VAL A 27 8.27 -4.87 1.25
CA VAL A 27 7.23 -5.43 0.38
C VAL A 27 6.07 -5.89 1.25
N ILE A 28 4.85 -5.52 0.89
CA ILE A 28 3.65 -5.94 1.61
C ILE A 28 2.70 -6.67 0.67
N LYS A 29 1.97 -7.65 1.24
CA LYS A 29 0.80 -8.24 0.62
C LYS A 29 -0.44 -7.94 1.43
N GLN A 30 -1.55 -7.79 0.73
CA GLN A 30 -2.82 -7.33 1.24
C GLN A 30 -3.93 -8.30 0.85
N SER A 31 -4.93 -8.41 1.70
CA SER A 31 -6.20 -9.08 1.39
C SER A 31 -7.27 -8.01 1.17
N PRO A 32 -7.77 -7.84 -0.06
CA PRO A 32 -8.88 -6.93 -0.36
C PRO A 32 -10.15 -7.28 0.43
N ASN A 33 -10.42 -8.58 0.58
CA ASN A 33 -11.59 -9.08 1.31
C ASN A 33 -11.55 -8.72 2.80
N LEU A 34 -10.36 -8.74 3.41
CA LEU A 34 -10.17 -8.36 4.81
C LEU A 34 -9.83 -6.88 4.99
N GLY A 35 -9.60 -6.15 3.90
CA GLY A 35 -9.19 -4.75 3.89
C GLY A 35 -7.90 -4.45 4.67
N LYS A 36 -6.98 -5.42 4.77
CA LYS A 36 -5.76 -5.29 5.58
C LYS A 36 -4.55 -5.96 4.93
N ARG A 37 -3.36 -5.63 5.45
CA ARG A 37 -2.12 -6.35 5.14
C ARG A 37 -2.16 -7.75 5.76
N ILE A 38 -1.62 -8.73 5.05
CA ILE A 38 -1.58 -10.14 5.46
C ILE A 38 -0.16 -10.70 5.54
N GLU A 39 0.76 -10.16 4.75
CA GLU A 39 2.17 -10.51 4.81
C GLU A 39 3.00 -9.24 4.63
N GLU A 40 4.13 -9.18 5.32
CA GLU A 40 5.10 -8.10 5.21
C GLU A 40 6.50 -8.72 5.15
N SER A 41 7.35 -8.22 4.26
CA SER A 41 8.76 -8.57 4.25
C SER A 41 9.46 -7.94 5.46
N ASP A 42 10.67 -8.43 5.73
CA ASP A 42 11.60 -7.74 6.60
C ASP A 42 11.87 -6.31 6.10
N PHE A 43 12.17 -5.42 7.04
CA PHE A 43 12.58 -4.04 6.73
C PHE A 43 14.02 -4.04 6.26
N LEU A 44 14.23 -3.61 5.02
CA LEU A 44 15.56 -3.33 4.51
C LEU A 44 15.81 -1.82 4.57
N PRO A 45 17.05 -1.38 4.84
CA PRO A 45 17.36 0.05 4.83
C PRO A 45 17.08 0.62 3.44
N ASN A 46 16.36 1.74 3.38
CA ASN A 46 16.25 2.47 2.13
C ASN A 46 17.52 3.29 1.92
N LEU A 47 18.23 3.03 0.81
CA LEU A 47 19.45 3.75 0.46
C LEU A 47 19.20 5.23 0.14
N ARG A 48 17.95 5.60 -0.11
CA ARG A 48 17.49 6.98 -0.32
C ARG A 48 16.53 7.33 0.81
N GLN A 49 17.06 7.96 1.85
CA GLN A 49 16.32 8.24 3.09
C GLN A 49 15.13 9.20 2.89
N ASP A 50 15.14 10.00 1.82
CA ASP A 50 14.09 10.98 1.51
C ASP A 50 12.95 10.42 0.65
N ASP A 51 13.01 9.14 0.27
CA ASP A 51 11.91 8.50 -0.45
C ASP A 51 10.70 8.36 0.49
N ASN A 52 9.52 8.77 0.03
CA ASN A 52 8.24 8.57 0.73
C ASN A 52 7.14 8.22 -0.28
N TYR A 53 7.23 7.03 -0.88
CA TYR A 53 6.28 6.57 -1.89
C TYR A 53 6.02 5.06 -1.81
N ILE A 54 4.94 4.63 -2.45
CA ILE A 54 4.70 3.23 -2.79
C ILE A 54 4.86 3.02 -4.29
N GLU A 55 5.26 1.82 -4.68
CA GLU A 55 5.33 1.38 -6.07
C GLU A 55 4.41 0.18 -6.29
N CYS A 56 3.60 0.25 -7.35
CA CYS A 56 2.79 -0.87 -7.80
C CYS A 56 3.67 -1.84 -8.64
N PRO A 57 3.82 -3.11 -8.24
CA PRO A 57 4.67 -4.05 -8.97
C PRO A 57 4.12 -4.45 -10.35
N LEU A 58 2.82 -4.23 -10.61
CA LEU A 58 2.19 -4.59 -11.90
C LEU A 58 2.39 -3.53 -12.99
N CYS A 59 2.38 -2.25 -12.64
CA CYS A 59 2.45 -1.14 -13.61
C CYS A 59 3.61 -0.17 -13.35
N PHE A 60 4.42 -0.43 -12.31
CA PHE A 60 5.60 0.34 -11.92
C PHE A 60 5.34 1.83 -11.68
N LYS A 61 4.07 2.23 -11.50
CA LYS A 61 3.69 3.58 -11.10
C LYS A 61 3.99 3.79 -9.63
N ARG A 62 4.46 4.99 -9.32
CA ARG A 62 4.80 5.46 -7.98
C ARG A 62 3.78 6.48 -7.51
N TYR A 63 3.45 6.41 -6.24
CA TYR A 63 2.52 7.32 -5.59
C TYR A 63 3.10 7.72 -4.25
N GLU A 64 3.05 9.01 -3.95
CA GLU A 64 3.42 9.53 -2.62
C GLU A 64 2.63 8.77 -1.54
N TYR A 65 3.31 8.42 -0.44
CA TYR A 65 2.82 7.46 0.55
C TYR A 65 1.51 7.92 1.20
N ASP A 66 1.43 9.16 1.67
CA ASP A 66 0.27 9.68 2.39
C ASP A 66 -0.94 9.80 1.47
N THR A 67 -0.70 10.20 0.22
CA THR A 67 -1.72 10.26 -0.84
C THR A 67 -2.26 8.86 -1.12
N ALA A 68 -1.39 7.87 -1.29
CA ALA A 68 -1.81 6.49 -1.52
C ALA A 68 -2.56 5.89 -0.32
N ALA A 69 -2.13 6.21 0.90
CA ALA A 69 -2.80 5.81 2.13
C ALA A 69 -4.22 6.37 2.21
N ALA A 70 -4.41 7.64 1.85
CA ALA A 70 -5.72 8.27 1.81
C ALA A 70 -6.65 7.62 0.77
N ILE A 71 -6.11 7.27 -0.40
CA ILE A 71 -6.86 6.56 -1.46
C ILE A 71 -7.31 5.19 -0.96
N GLY A 72 -6.40 4.39 -0.42
CA GLY A 72 -6.72 3.05 0.06
C GLY A 72 -7.68 3.05 1.25
N LYS A 73 -7.60 4.03 2.15
CA LYS A 73 -8.60 4.23 3.20
C LYS A 73 -10.00 4.44 2.63
N LYS A 74 -10.14 5.33 1.63
CA LYS A 74 -11.43 5.57 0.96
C LYS A 74 -11.94 4.30 0.25
N TYR A 75 -11.05 3.55 -0.38
CA TYR A 75 -11.39 2.29 -1.05
C TYR A 75 -12.01 1.28 -0.08
N ILE A 76 -11.35 1.00 1.05
CA ILE A 76 -11.86 0.08 2.07
C ILE A 76 -13.16 0.56 2.69
N GLN A 77 -13.29 1.86 2.99
CA GLN A 77 -14.54 2.42 3.48
C GLN A 77 -15.69 2.19 2.49
N THR A 78 -15.44 2.36 1.20
CA THR A 78 -16.46 2.19 0.16
C THR A 78 -16.85 0.73 -0.01
N THR A 79 -15.87 -0.18 -0.08
CA THR A 79 -16.14 -1.62 -0.26
C THR A 79 -16.78 -2.27 0.96
N GLN A 80 -16.43 -1.85 2.19
CA GLN A 80 -17.08 -2.35 3.41
C GLN A 80 -18.52 -1.85 3.58
N ILE A 81 -18.85 -0.65 3.07
CA ILE A 81 -20.24 -0.17 3.04
C ILE A 81 -21.06 -1.01 2.05
N ILE A 82 -20.50 -1.39 0.91
CA ILE A 82 -21.18 -2.18 -0.13
C ILE A 82 -21.43 -3.64 0.30
N GLN A 83 -20.61 -4.18 1.22
CA GLN A 83 -20.75 -5.56 1.73
C GLN A 83 -21.67 -5.71 2.96
N LYS A 84 -22.30 -4.62 3.40
CA LYS A 84 -23.26 -4.61 4.53
C LYS A 84 -24.69 -4.54 4.03
#